data_AF-A0A9D1YAJ5-F1
#
_entry.id   AF-A0A9D1YAJ5-F1
#
_cell.length_a   1.000
_cell.length_b   1.000
_cell.length_c   1.000
_cell.angle_alpha   90.00
_cell.angle_beta   90.00
_cell.angle_gamma   90.00
#
_symmetry.space_group_name_H-M   'P 1'
#
loop_
_entity.id
_entity.type
_entity.pdbx_description
1 polymer ?
#
loop_
_entity_poly.entity_id
_entity_poly.type
_entity_poly.pdbx_seq_one_letter_code
_entity_poly.pdbx_strand_id
1 'polypeptide(L)'
;MNCEKWWKNLYPIRVPISNWRFIYNKLQTLEPDDISDDQDAWDSVLTQDILNMRSERGEQTVILDLGWYPDGEPSGQYRLIALLDEDYLNPILEFTSRSTREVVDTLELWLFEYLGHDPIHEKAFRKRHPNKGRKS
;
A
#
# COMPACT_ATOMS: atom_id res chain seq x y z
N MET A 1 -0.58 25.14 3.77
CA MET A 1 -0.24 24.32 2.58
C MET A 1 -0.48 25.16 1.32
N ASN A 2 0.58 25.52 0.58
CA ASN A 2 0.42 26.25 -0.69
C ASN A 2 -0.14 25.26 -1.74
N CYS A 3 -1.42 25.38 -2.08
CA CYS A 3 -2.16 24.44 -2.93
C CYS A 3 -1.72 24.40 -4.41
N GLU A 4 -0.70 25.19 -4.78
CA GLU A 4 -0.18 25.16 -6.14
C GLU A 4 0.61 23.86 -6.40
N LYS A 5 -0.10 22.89 -6.98
CA LYS A 5 0.43 21.67 -7.65
C LYS A 5 0.86 20.53 -6.70
N TRP A 6 0.05 20.23 -5.68
CA TRP A 6 0.24 19.06 -4.78
C TRP A 6 0.53 17.74 -5.52
N TRP A 7 -0.08 17.55 -6.69
CA TRP A 7 0.11 16.36 -7.53
C TRP A 7 1.55 16.15 -8.02
N LYS A 8 2.39 17.19 -8.01
CA LYS A 8 3.81 17.08 -8.37
C LYS A 8 4.64 16.33 -7.33
N ASN A 9 4.13 16.23 -6.11
CA ASN A 9 4.80 15.53 -5.03
C ASN A 9 4.40 14.05 -4.98
N LEU A 10 3.45 13.60 -5.82
CA LEU A 10 3.02 12.20 -5.83
C LEU A 10 4.14 11.28 -6.28
N TYR A 11 4.28 10.14 -5.62
CA TYR A 11 5.22 9.10 -6.02
C TYR A 11 4.76 8.48 -7.35
N PRO A 12 5.63 8.39 -8.38
CA PRO A 12 5.28 7.70 -9.61
C PRO A 12 5.12 6.19 -9.37
N ILE A 13 3.89 5.68 -9.50
CA ILE A 13 3.58 4.26 -9.34
C ILE A 13 3.29 3.65 -10.71
N ARG A 14 3.99 2.55 -11.04
CA ARG A 14 3.70 1.73 -12.22
C ARG A 14 2.57 0.78 -11.90
N VAL A 15 1.60 0.73 -12.80
CA VAL A 15 0.45 -0.18 -12.70
C VAL A 15 0.38 -0.99 -13.99
N PRO A 16 0.22 -2.33 -13.93
CA PRO A 16 0.08 -3.14 -15.14
C PRO A 16 -1.20 -2.77 -15.90
N ILE A 17 -1.24 -3.01 -17.21
CA ILE A 17 -2.46 -2.87 -18.03
C ILE A 17 -3.48 -3.89 -17.52
N SER A 18 -4.41 -3.46 -16.65
CA SER A 18 -5.18 -4.35 -15.79
C SER A 18 -6.47 -3.71 -15.25
N ASN A 19 -7.28 -4.52 -14.57
CA ASN A 19 -8.54 -4.15 -13.93
C ASN A 19 -8.36 -3.37 -12.60
N TRP A 20 -7.16 -2.84 -12.33
CA TRP A 20 -6.88 -2.04 -11.15
C TRP A 20 -7.49 -0.65 -11.28
N ARG A 21 -8.24 -0.25 -10.25
CA ARG A 21 -8.81 1.08 -10.10
C ARG A 21 -8.27 1.70 -8.82
N PHE A 22 -7.75 2.92 -8.91
CA PHE A 22 -7.45 3.71 -7.72
C PHE A 22 -8.77 4.19 -7.13
N ILE A 23 -8.99 3.92 -5.84
CA ILE A 23 -10.05 4.55 -5.05
C ILE A 23 -9.53 5.89 -4.53
N TYR A 24 -8.32 5.90 -4.00
CA TYR A 24 -7.56 7.11 -3.70
C TYR A 24 -6.05 6.83 -3.76
N ASN A 25 -5.26 7.88 -3.99
CA ASN A 25 -3.80 7.87 -3.90
C ASN A 25 -3.30 9.24 -3.45
N LYS A 26 -2.60 9.26 -2.32
CA LYS A 26 -1.97 10.44 -1.73
C LYS A 26 -0.47 10.22 -1.46
N LEU A 27 0.09 9.08 -1.90
CA LEU A 27 1.48 8.72 -1.63
C LEU A 27 2.42 9.75 -2.25
N GLN A 28 3.26 10.39 -1.43
CA GLN A 28 4.21 11.39 -1.87
C GLN A 28 5.62 10.82 -1.99
N THR A 29 6.52 11.52 -2.69
CA THR A 29 7.96 11.21 -2.79
C THR A 29 8.75 11.54 -1.52
N LEU A 30 8.07 11.96 -0.46
CA LEU A 30 8.66 12.30 0.82
C LEU A 30 9.11 11.02 1.52
N GLU A 31 10.37 10.97 1.94
CA GLU A 31 10.85 9.91 2.84
C GLU A 31 10.57 10.34 4.29
N PRO A 32 10.01 9.47 5.15
CA PRO A 32 9.66 9.82 6.53
C PRO A 32 10.84 10.35 7.36
N ASP A 33 12.05 9.87 7.09
CA ASP A 33 13.27 10.27 7.80
C ASP A 33 13.76 11.68 7.40
N ASP A 34 13.22 12.26 6.33
CA ASP A 34 13.51 13.64 5.89
C ASP A 34 12.50 14.67 6.45
N ILE A 35 11.49 14.21 7.21
CA ILE A 35 10.46 15.08 7.80
C ILE A 35 10.95 15.59 9.16
N SER A 36 10.92 16.91 9.36
CA SER A 36 11.18 17.48 10.69
C SER A 36 10.03 17.18 11.66
N ASP A 37 10.36 16.96 12.94
CA ASP A 37 9.40 16.62 14.01
C ASP A 37 8.25 17.63 14.20
N ASP A 38 8.41 18.89 13.76
CA ASP A 38 7.45 19.99 13.93
C ASP A 38 6.61 20.27 12.65
N GLN A 39 6.41 19.26 11.80
CA GLN A 39 5.80 19.44 10.48
C GLN A 39 4.37 18.86 10.42
N ASP A 40 3.42 19.68 9.93
CA ASP A 40 2.05 19.28 9.51
C ASP A 40 1.99 18.03 8.58
N ALA A 41 3.13 17.59 8.04
CA ALA A 41 3.23 16.42 7.17
C ALA A 41 2.88 15.11 7.89
N TRP A 42 3.18 14.99 9.18
CA TRP A 42 2.81 13.82 9.98
C TRP A 42 1.28 13.65 10.01
N ASP A 43 0.55 14.73 10.33
CA ASP A 43 -0.91 14.71 10.46
C ASP A 43 -1.67 14.65 9.12
N SER A 44 -1.04 15.07 8.01
CA SER A 44 -1.75 15.26 6.72
C SER A 44 -1.27 14.38 5.57
N VAL A 45 -0.05 13.83 5.65
CA VAL A 45 0.56 13.01 4.58
C VAL A 45 0.75 11.56 5.04
N LEU A 46 1.20 11.35 6.27
CA LEU A 46 1.49 10.02 6.83
C LEU A 46 0.34 9.52 7.71
N THR A 47 -0.80 9.26 7.05
CA THR A 47 -2.01 8.77 7.71
C THR A 47 -2.30 7.30 7.43
N GLN A 48 -3.34 6.73 8.04
CA GLN A 48 -3.75 5.35 7.72
C GLN A 48 -4.31 5.18 6.30
N ASP A 49 -4.74 6.26 5.64
CA ASP A 49 -5.38 6.24 4.32
C ASP A 49 -4.51 6.93 3.25
N ILE A 50 -3.46 6.23 2.78
CA ILE A 50 -2.50 6.76 1.80
C ILE A 50 -2.84 6.30 0.39
N LEU A 51 -3.03 5.01 0.17
CA LEU A 51 -3.41 4.47 -1.14
C LEU A 51 -4.34 3.28 -0.99
N ASN A 52 -5.41 3.26 -1.80
CA ASN A 52 -6.30 2.12 -1.94
C ASN A 52 -6.53 1.84 -3.44
N MET A 53 -6.21 0.63 -3.86
CA MET A 53 -6.46 0.13 -5.21
C MET A 53 -7.33 -1.12 -5.14
N ARG A 54 -8.26 -1.27 -6.07
CA ARG A 54 -9.16 -2.43 -6.15
C ARG A 54 -9.16 -3.05 -7.53
N SER A 55 -9.24 -4.37 -7.58
CA SER A 55 -9.41 -5.16 -8.80
C SER A 55 -10.53 -6.17 -8.61
N GLU A 56 -11.55 -6.11 -9.46
CA GLU A 56 -12.63 -7.11 -9.49
C GLU A 56 -12.26 -8.27 -10.41
N ARG A 57 -12.48 -9.50 -9.95
CA ARG A 57 -12.11 -10.76 -10.63
C ARG A 57 -13.25 -11.77 -10.52
N GLY A 58 -14.34 -11.51 -11.24
CA GLY A 58 -15.58 -12.26 -11.09
C GLY A 58 -16.29 -11.86 -9.80
N GLU A 59 -16.51 -12.81 -8.89
CA GLU A 59 -17.12 -12.57 -7.58
C GLU A 59 -16.11 -12.17 -6.49
N GLN A 60 -14.82 -12.13 -6.83
CA GLN A 60 -13.74 -11.82 -5.90
C GLN A 60 -13.24 -10.39 -6.09
N THR A 61 -13.03 -9.69 -4.97
CA THR A 61 -12.40 -8.37 -4.92
C THR A 61 -11.01 -8.50 -4.31
N VAL A 62 -9.99 -8.07 -5.06
CA VAL A 62 -8.61 -7.94 -4.55
C VAL A 62 -8.34 -6.48 -4.24
N ILE A 63 -7.85 -6.21 -3.03
CA ILE A 63 -7.56 -4.85 -2.56
C ILE A 63 -6.08 -4.74 -2.21
N LEU A 64 -5.45 -3.68 -2.67
CA LEU A 64 -4.17 -3.21 -2.15
C LEU A 64 -4.43 -1.96 -1.32
N ASP A 65 -3.99 -1.99 -0.07
CA ASP A 65 -4.18 -0.92 0.88
C ASP A 65 -2.84 -0.56 1.52
N LEU A 66 -2.56 0.74 1.58
CA LEU A 66 -1.34 1.31 2.11
C LEU A 66 -1.71 2.44 3.07
N GLY A 67 -1.18 2.33 4.29
CA GLY A 67 -1.27 3.35 5.31
C GLY A 67 0.00 3.47 6.13
N TRP A 68 0.07 4.50 6.95
CA TRP A 68 1.09 4.72 7.96
C TRP A 68 0.54 4.37 9.35
N TYR A 69 1.30 3.58 10.11
CA TYR A 69 0.86 3.08 11.41
C TYR A 69 1.96 3.21 12.48
N PRO A 70 1.64 3.75 13.68
CA PRO A 70 0.36 4.39 14.02
C PRO A 70 0.14 5.69 13.23
N ASP A 71 -1.13 6.12 13.11
CA ASP A 71 -1.52 7.29 12.31
C ASP A 71 -0.78 8.55 12.79
N GLY A 72 -0.14 9.27 11.87
CA GLY A 72 0.56 10.53 12.18
C GLY A 72 1.74 10.41 13.13
N GLU A 73 2.15 9.22 13.57
CA GLU A 73 3.24 9.07 14.54
C GLU A 73 4.60 9.07 13.84
N PRO A 74 5.56 9.93 14.23
CA PRO A 74 6.92 9.95 13.65
C PRO A 74 7.66 8.60 13.74
N SER A 75 7.34 7.84 14.79
CA SER A 75 7.88 6.50 15.03
C SER A 75 7.19 5.38 14.23
N GLY A 76 6.15 5.71 13.46
CA GLY A 76 5.38 4.76 12.67
C GLY A 76 6.15 4.17 11.49
N GLN A 77 5.44 3.42 10.66
CA GLN A 77 5.95 2.86 9.42
C GLN A 77 4.81 2.63 8.45
N TYR A 78 5.13 2.52 7.16
CA TYR A 78 4.19 2.05 6.18
C TYR A 78 3.76 0.62 6.49
N ARG A 79 2.49 0.33 6.27
CA ARG A 79 1.92 -1.00 6.22
C ARG A 79 1.18 -1.15 4.90
N LEU A 80 1.73 -2.01 4.05
CA LEU A 80 1.14 -2.42 2.78
C LEU A 80 0.51 -3.80 2.96
N ILE A 81 -0.77 -3.91 2.64
CA ILE A 81 -1.51 -5.17 2.72
C ILE A 81 -2.24 -5.45 1.41
N ALA A 82 -2.31 -6.73 1.05
CA ALA A 82 -3.21 -7.21 0.02
C ALA A 82 -4.33 -8.03 0.68
N LEU A 83 -5.57 -7.76 0.30
CA LEU A 83 -6.76 -8.40 0.87
C LEU A 83 -7.53 -9.15 -0.19
N LEU A 84 -8.26 -10.16 0.27
CA LEU A 84 -9.29 -10.85 -0.48
C LEU A 84 -10.63 -10.52 0.16
N ASP A 85 -11.58 -10.02 -0.63
CA ASP A 85 -12.98 -9.82 -0.22
C ASP A 85 -13.12 -9.03 1.10
N GLU A 86 -12.30 -7.98 1.26
CA GLU A 86 -12.26 -7.11 2.44
C GLU A 86 -11.93 -7.81 3.78
N ASP A 87 -11.27 -8.98 3.78
CA ASP A 87 -10.81 -9.64 5.01
C ASP A 87 -9.52 -9.00 5.58
N TYR A 88 -9.69 -7.88 6.28
CA TYR A 88 -8.60 -7.17 6.98
C TYR A 88 -7.96 -7.98 8.12
N LEU A 89 -8.63 -9.02 8.64
CA LEU A 89 -8.08 -9.86 9.72
C LEU A 89 -7.06 -10.87 9.17
N ASN A 90 -7.20 -11.25 7.89
CA ASN A 90 -6.32 -12.21 7.24
C ASN A 90 -5.80 -11.68 5.90
N PRO A 91 -4.93 -10.64 5.89
CA PRO A 91 -4.31 -10.19 4.65
C PRO A 91 -3.58 -11.34 3.94
N ILE A 92 -3.72 -11.44 2.63
CA ILE A 92 -3.05 -12.46 1.80
C ILE A 92 -1.57 -12.14 1.55
N LEU A 93 -1.21 -10.85 1.62
CA LEU A 93 0.16 -10.35 1.67
C LEU A 93 0.27 -9.21 2.68
N GLU A 94 1.38 -9.11 3.37
CA GLU A 94 1.66 -8.01 4.31
C GLU A 94 3.15 -7.65 4.27
N PHE A 95 3.43 -6.35 4.23
CA PHE A 95 4.77 -5.79 4.25
C PHE A 95 4.78 -4.48 5.03
N THR A 96 5.85 -4.24 5.77
CA THR A 96 6.06 -2.99 6.51
C THR A 96 7.46 -2.45 6.25
N SER A 97 7.59 -1.14 6.06
CA SER A 97 8.88 -0.45 5.96
C SER A 97 8.70 1.02 6.32
N ARG A 98 9.78 1.67 6.74
CA ARG A 98 9.84 3.14 6.84
C ARG A 98 10.26 3.81 5.53
N SER A 99 10.79 3.07 4.55
CA SER A 99 11.20 3.64 3.28
C SER A 99 10.04 3.71 2.30
N THR A 100 9.78 4.91 1.78
CA THR A 100 8.81 5.14 0.71
C THR A 100 9.20 4.35 -0.55
N ARG A 101 10.49 4.33 -0.87
CA ARG A 101 11.02 3.51 -1.97
C ARG A 101 10.74 2.01 -1.77
N GLU A 102 11.06 1.43 -0.62
CA GLU A 102 10.88 -0.01 -0.40
C GLU A 102 9.40 -0.43 -0.46
N VAL A 103 8.49 0.41 0.06
CA VAL A 103 7.06 0.11 -0.01
C VAL A 103 6.53 0.21 -1.43
N VAL A 104 7.01 1.17 -2.25
CA VAL A 104 6.64 1.26 -3.66
C VAL A 104 7.22 0.10 -4.47
N ASP A 105 8.48 -0.24 -4.28
CA ASP A 105 9.12 -1.37 -4.97
C ASP A 105 8.36 -2.68 -4.64
N THR A 106 7.89 -2.83 -3.39
CA THR A 106 7.09 -3.98 -2.97
C THR A 106 5.67 -3.94 -3.54
N LEU A 107 5.02 -2.77 -3.58
CA LEU A 107 3.71 -2.59 -4.20
C LEU A 107 3.75 -2.94 -5.68
N GLU A 108 4.74 -2.45 -6.42
CA GLU A 108 4.93 -2.76 -7.83
C GLU A 108 5.24 -4.25 -8.03
N LEU A 109 6.12 -4.85 -7.20
CA LEU A 109 6.36 -6.29 -7.24
C LEU A 109 5.06 -7.09 -7.08
N TRP A 110 4.21 -6.72 -6.12
CA TRP A 110 2.95 -7.41 -5.90
C TRP A 110 2.00 -7.24 -7.09
N LEU A 111 1.88 -6.03 -7.63
CA LEU A 111 1.04 -5.75 -8.79
C LEU A 111 1.46 -6.57 -10.02
N PHE A 112 2.76 -6.66 -10.30
CA PHE A 112 3.28 -7.27 -11.53
C PHE A 112 3.50 -8.79 -11.41
N GLU A 113 3.91 -9.29 -10.26
CA GLU A 113 4.35 -10.69 -10.11
C GLU A 113 3.39 -11.57 -9.31
N TYR A 114 2.69 -11.00 -8.31
CA TYR A 114 1.90 -11.80 -7.37
C TYR A 114 0.39 -11.72 -7.66
N LEU A 115 -0.10 -10.51 -7.90
CA LEU A 115 -1.52 -10.19 -8.02
C LEU A 115 -1.91 -10.00 -9.50
N GLY A 116 -1.69 -11.04 -10.31
CA GLY A 116 -2.03 -11.10 -11.75
C GLY A 116 -3.52 -10.88 -12.06
N HIS A 117 -4.07 -11.34 -13.19
CA HIS A 117 -5.48 -11.03 -13.52
C HIS A 117 -6.49 -12.06 -13.01
N ASP A 118 -6.06 -13.29 -12.78
CA ASP A 118 -6.95 -14.40 -12.46
C ASP A 118 -7.43 -14.37 -11.01
N PRO A 119 -8.58 -15.00 -10.71
CA PRO A 119 -9.02 -15.22 -9.33
C PRO A 119 -7.94 -15.92 -8.50
N ILE A 120 -7.75 -15.44 -7.28
CA ILE A 120 -6.76 -15.95 -6.34
C ILE A 120 -7.35 -17.14 -5.58
N HIS A 121 -6.75 -18.31 -5.79
CA HIS A 121 -6.99 -19.48 -4.93
C HIS A 121 -6.19 -19.33 -3.63
N GLU A 122 -6.82 -18.76 -2.61
CA GLU A 122 -6.17 -18.29 -1.37
C GLU A 122 -5.20 -19.30 -0.74
N LYS A 123 -5.61 -20.56 -0.52
CA LYS A 123 -4.75 -21.59 0.10
C LYS A 123 -3.46 -21.84 -0.71
N ALA A 124 -3.58 -21.95 -2.03
CA ALA A 124 -2.44 -22.15 -2.91
C ALA A 124 -1.57 -20.90 -3.03
N PHE A 125 -2.20 -19.72 -2.97
CA PHE A 125 -1.51 -18.43 -2.96
C PHE A 125 -0.65 -18.26 -1.71
N ARG A 126 -1.22 -18.44 -0.52
CA ARG A 126 -0.50 -18.34 0.77
C ARG A 126 0.65 -19.34 0.89
N LYS A 127 0.50 -20.53 0.29
CA LYS A 127 1.59 -21.52 0.23
C LYS A 127 2.77 -21.05 -0.62
N ARG A 128 2.50 -20.32 -1.71
CA ARG A 128 3.53 -19.78 -2.62
C ARG A 128 4.16 -18.49 -2.09
N HIS A 129 3.37 -17.65 -1.43
CA HIS A 129 3.78 -16.35 -0.91
C HIS A 129 3.52 -16.28 0.61
N PRO A 130 4.32 -16.99 1.43
CA PRO A 130 4.14 -16.94 2.88
C PRO A 130 4.48 -15.53 3.40
N ASN A 131 3.60 -14.95 4.21
CA ASN A 131 3.91 -13.72 4.95
C ASN A 131 5.08 -13.98 5.89
N LYS A 132 6.25 -13.42 5.54
CA LYS A 132 7.48 -13.58 6.33
C LYS A 132 7.43 -12.85 7.69
N GLY A 133 6.34 -12.12 7.99
CA GLY A 133 6.18 -11.27 9.18
C GLY A 133 5.28 -11.79 10.31
N ARG A 134 4.55 -12.92 10.15
CA ARG A 134 3.78 -13.49 11.28
C ARG A 134 4.72 -14.26 12.21
N LYS A 135 5.39 -13.57 13.14
CA LYS A 135 5.83 -14.23 14.36
C LYS A 135 4.57 -14.49 15.19
N SER A 136 4.24 -15.77 15.34
CA SER A 136 3.27 -16.30 16.31
C SER A 136 3.60 -15.86 17.73
#